data_AF-S8DFX0-F1
#
_entry.id   AF-S8DFX0-F1
#
_cell.length_a   1.000
_cell.length_b   1.000
_cell.length_c   1.000
_cell.angle_alpha   90.00
_cell.angle_beta   90.00
_cell.angle_gamma   90.00
#
_symmetry.space_group_name_H-M   'P 1'
#
loop_
_entity.id
_entity.type
_entity.pdbx_description
1 polymer ?
#
loop_
_entity_poly.entity_id
_entity_poly.type
_entity_poly.pdbx_seq_one_letter_code
_entity_poly.pdbx_strand_id
1 'polypeptide(L)'
;MAESFTVHISSNLISHLLDDGERVKTRTRKPKPNIPSNPKQDGIDDSKKLQGGGWPLLQPPPPLYLPGIPPKQENNPDVDRIHSVLKESEKVLEKLEKKEESMLEDVTRRAKDLHDKEFKAPNPKPVPCLVEKNACLNCYEENLKEPLKCAQLVNDFAECARRARRSV
;
A
#
# COMPACT_ATOMS: atom_id res chain seq x y z
N MET A 1 26.82 -4.69 -40.00
CA MET A 1 26.56 -3.25 -40.21
C MET A 1 26.35 -2.66 -38.82
N ALA A 2 27.28 -1.84 -38.32
CA ALA A 2 27.16 -1.21 -37.01
C ALA A 2 26.86 0.27 -37.23
N GLU A 3 25.64 0.70 -36.92
CA GLU A 3 25.24 2.10 -36.99
C GLU A 3 25.75 2.83 -35.76
N SER A 4 26.67 3.77 -35.96
CA SER A 4 27.16 4.68 -34.92
C SER A 4 26.14 5.79 -34.72
N PHE A 5 25.38 5.75 -33.63
CA PHE A 5 24.49 6.84 -33.26
C PHE A 5 25.29 7.95 -32.57
N THR A 6 25.42 9.09 -33.24
CA THR A 6 25.97 10.31 -32.63
C THR A 6 24.81 11.12 -32.04
N VAL A 7 24.80 11.28 -30.72
CA VAL A 7 23.82 12.13 -30.04
C VAL A 7 24.32 13.58 -30.08
N HIS A 8 23.53 14.47 -30.69
CA HIS A 8 23.83 15.90 -30.73
C HIS A 8 22.94 16.64 -29.74
N ILE A 9 23.54 17.14 -28.65
CA ILE A 9 22.83 17.92 -27.63
C ILE A 9 22.90 19.40 -28.01
N SER A 10 21.76 20.09 -28.06
CA SER A 10 21.73 21.52 -28.41
C SER A 10 22.27 22.37 -27.25
N SER A 11 23.05 23.40 -27.57
CA SER A 11 23.56 24.37 -26.57
C SER A 11 22.45 25.11 -25.83
N ASN A 12 21.29 25.26 -26.46
CA ASN A 12 20.12 25.90 -25.86
C ASN A 12 19.53 25.07 -24.71
N LEU A 13 19.57 23.73 -24.81
CA LEU A 13 19.10 22.85 -23.73
C LEU A 13 20.00 22.97 -22.49
N ILE A 14 21.31 23.06 -22.70
CA ILE A 14 22.29 23.23 -21.62
C ILE A 14 22.05 24.56 -20.89
N SER A 15 21.74 25.62 -21.64
CA SER A 15 21.49 26.95 -21.08
C SER A 15 20.22 26.96 -20.20
N HIS A 16 19.15 26.26 -20.63
CA HIS A 16 17.92 26.12 -19.84
C HIS A 16 18.11 25.35 -18.53
N LEU A 17 18.94 24.30 -18.54
CA LEU A 17 19.20 23.49 -17.34
C LEU A 17 20.07 24.23 -16.31
N LEU A 18 20.88 25.20 -16.74
CA LEU A 18 21.73 26.00 -15.87
C LEU A 18 20.96 27.16 -15.21
N ASP A 19 19.84 27.59 -15.77
CA ASP A 19 19.08 28.79 -15.35
C ASP A 19 17.92 28.50 -14.36
N ASP A 20 17.61 27.23 -14.07
CA ASP A 20 16.56 26.82 -13.11
C ASP A 20 16.91 27.12 -11.62
N GLY A 21 17.94 27.94 -11.38
CA GLY A 21 18.60 28.14 -10.09
C GLY A 21 18.51 29.53 -9.45
N GLU A 22 17.89 30.56 -10.06
CA GLU A 22 17.84 31.91 -9.46
C GLU A 22 16.43 32.54 -9.30
N ARG A 23 15.86 32.29 -8.11
CA ARG A 23 15.14 33.24 -7.22
C ARG A 23 13.86 33.92 -7.74
N VAL A 24 12.71 33.41 -7.28
CA VAL A 24 11.57 34.25 -6.87
C VAL A 24 11.42 34.23 -5.34
N LYS A 25 11.37 35.43 -4.77
CA LYS A 25 11.61 35.79 -3.37
C LYS A 25 10.37 35.56 -2.48
N THR A 26 10.61 34.90 -1.34
CA THR A 26 10.02 35.04 0.01
C THR A 26 8.91 36.09 0.29
N ARG A 27 7.77 35.62 0.84
CA ARG A 27 7.03 36.09 2.06
C ARG A 27 5.72 35.27 2.17
N THR A 28 5.44 34.48 3.21
CA THR A 28 4.77 34.92 4.46
C THR A 28 4.77 33.76 5.49
N ARG A 29 4.73 34.14 6.77
CA ARG A 29 4.99 33.37 8.00
C ARG A 29 4.01 32.18 8.25
N LYS A 30 4.52 31.13 8.92
CA LYS A 30 3.79 29.93 9.43
C LYS A 30 2.77 30.28 10.53
N PRO A 31 1.80 29.40 10.84
CA PRO A 31 2.01 28.51 11.99
C PRO A 31 1.56 27.04 11.79
N LYS A 32 2.17 26.15 12.58
CA LYS A 32 1.92 24.69 12.68
C LYS A 32 0.51 24.38 13.22
N PRO A 33 -0.16 23.30 12.78
CA PRO A 33 -1.24 22.69 13.54
C PRO A 33 -0.63 21.75 14.60
N ASN A 34 -0.82 22.11 15.87
CA ASN A 34 -0.68 21.18 16.99
C ASN A 34 -1.92 20.29 17.04
N ILE A 35 -1.70 18.99 17.20
CA ILE A 35 -2.70 17.99 17.58
C ILE A 35 -3.20 18.30 19.00
N PRO A 36 -4.51 18.20 19.27
CA PRO A 36 -4.95 17.92 20.63
C PRO A 36 -5.71 16.59 20.71
N SER A 37 -5.25 15.78 21.65
CA SER A 37 -5.93 14.61 22.21
C SER A 37 -7.21 15.02 22.94
N ASN A 38 -8.25 14.19 22.83
CA ASN A 38 -9.44 14.17 23.71
C ASN A 38 -9.03 13.73 25.15
N PRO A 39 -9.89 13.68 26.20
CA PRO A 39 -11.32 14.04 26.34
C PRO A 39 -11.68 14.79 27.67
N LYS A 40 -12.92 15.29 27.81
CA LYS A 40 -13.82 15.17 29.00
C LYS A 40 -14.97 16.21 29.05
N GLN A 41 -16.19 15.68 29.01
CA GLN A 41 -17.32 15.80 29.96
C GLN A 41 -17.92 17.17 30.38
N ASP A 42 -19.27 17.14 30.33
CA ASP A 42 -20.30 17.74 31.20
C ASP A 42 -20.78 19.19 31.00
N GLY A 43 -22.12 19.32 30.94
CA GLY A 43 -22.85 20.32 31.74
C GLY A 43 -23.62 21.45 31.04
N ILE A 44 -24.85 21.16 30.61
CA ILE A 44 -26.13 21.81 31.01
C ILE A 44 -26.15 23.35 31.28
N ASP A 45 -26.91 24.05 30.40
CA ASP A 45 -28.00 25.03 30.65
C ASP A 45 -27.77 26.52 30.97
N ASP A 46 -28.64 27.28 30.30
CA ASP A 46 -29.46 28.41 30.76
C ASP A 46 -29.11 29.88 30.41
N SER A 47 -30.10 30.45 29.69
CA SER A 47 -30.58 31.83 29.68
C SER A 47 -29.66 33.00 29.37
N LYS A 48 -29.96 33.69 28.25
CA LYS A 48 -30.50 35.06 28.35
C LYS A 48 -31.23 35.52 27.08
N LYS A 49 -32.50 35.85 27.30
CA LYS A 49 -33.52 36.46 26.44
C LYS A 49 -33.43 38.00 26.50
N LEU A 50 -33.64 38.68 25.38
CA LEU A 50 -34.09 40.09 25.28
C LEU A 50 -34.99 40.19 24.02
N GLN A 51 -36.33 40.12 24.14
CA GLN A 51 -37.31 41.23 24.13
C GLN A 51 -37.22 42.16 22.89
N GLY A 52 -38.28 42.46 22.13
CA GLY A 52 -39.71 42.12 22.26
C GLY A 52 -40.63 42.81 21.23
N GLY A 53 -41.92 42.45 21.27
CA GLY A 53 -43.13 43.16 20.78
C GLY A 53 -43.39 43.18 19.27
N GLY A 54 -44.56 42.92 18.68
CA GLY A 54 -45.94 42.52 19.06
C GLY A 54 -46.74 42.42 17.73
N TRP A 55 -47.65 41.48 17.49
CA TRP A 55 -49.14 41.57 17.51
C TRP A 55 -49.69 40.32 16.74
N PRO A 56 -50.97 39.92 16.91
CA PRO A 56 -51.40 38.52 16.76
C PRO A 56 -52.01 38.16 15.39
N LEU A 57 -51.95 36.85 15.09
CA LEU A 57 -52.83 36.08 14.19
C LEU A 57 -53.00 36.58 12.74
N LEU A 58 -52.30 35.93 11.81
CA LEU A 58 -52.79 35.50 10.49
C LEU A 58 -51.74 34.54 9.89
N GLN A 59 -51.80 33.26 10.24
CA GLN A 59 -51.11 32.24 9.46
C GLN A 59 -51.87 32.08 8.13
N PRO A 60 -51.21 32.16 6.96
CA PRO A 60 -51.82 31.69 5.73
C PRO A 60 -52.07 30.17 5.85
N PRO A 61 -53.19 29.64 5.33
CA PRO A 61 -53.43 28.20 5.33
C PRO A 61 -52.32 27.48 4.54
N PRO A 62 -51.96 26.25 4.94
CA PRO A 62 -50.91 25.49 4.25
C PRO A 62 -51.33 25.26 2.79
N PRO A 63 -50.37 25.34 1.84
CA PRO A 63 -50.69 25.07 0.44
C PRO A 63 -51.20 23.63 0.32
N LEU A 64 -52.44 23.48 -0.14
CA LEU A 64 -52.98 22.18 -0.50
C LEU A 64 -52.11 21.63 -1.64
N TYR A 65 -51.40 20.54 -1.37
CA TYR A 65 -50.65 19.80 -2.38
C TYR A 65 -51.63 19.32 -3.45
N LEU A 66 -51.59 19.95 -4.63
CA LEU A 66 -52.14 19.32 -5.84
C LEU A 66 -51.31 18.05 -6.13
N PRO A 67 -51.93 16.95 -6.58
CA PRO A 67 -51.18 15.79 -7.03
C PRO A 67 -50.24 16.25 -8.15
N GLY A 68 -48.94 16.11 -7.88
CA GLY A 68 -47.88 16.55 -8.77
C GLY A 68 -48.05 15.94 -10.15
N ILE A 69 -48.03 16.81 -11.17
CA ILE A 69 -47.77 16.42 -12.55
C ILE A 69 -46.50 15.54 -12.51
N PRO A 70 -46.50 14.34 -13.12
CA PRO A 70 -45.28 13.53 -13.15
C PRO A 70 -44.17 14.39 -13.75
N PRO A 71 -42.97 14.46 -13.12
CA PRO A 71 -41.88 15.23 -13.69
C PRO A 71 -41.66 14.71 -15.10
N LYS A 72 -41.85 15.59 -16.07
CA LYS A 72 -41.51 15.32 -17.47
C LYS A 72 -40.03 14.95 -17.44
N GLN A 73 -39.68 13.72 -17.84
CA GLN A 73 -38.28 13.34 -18.03
C GLN A 73 -37.69 14.30 -19.06
N GLU A 74 -37.09 15.38 -18.59
CA GLU A 74 -36.23 16.23 -19.41
C GLU A 74 -34.94 15.44 -19.62
N ASN A 75 -34.73 15.02 -20.86
CA ASN A 75 -33.41 14.60 -21.32
C ASN A 75 -32.49 15.81 -21.19
N ASN A 76 -31.74 15.88 -20.10
CA ASN A 76 -30.76 16.93 -19.87
C ASN A 76 -29.45 16.52 -20.57
N PRO A 77 -29.09 17.17 -21.69
CA PRO A 77 -27.92 16.78 -22.48
C PRO A 77 -26.60 16.93 -21.70
N ASP A 78 -26.55 17.76 -20.67
CA ASP A 78 -25.37 17.91 -19.83
C ASP A 78 -25.15 16.67 -18.94
N VAL A 79 -26.24 16.04 -18.47
CA VAL A 79 -26.17 14.81 -17.68
C VAL A 79 -25.67 13.65 -18.54
N ASP A 80 -26.19 13.53 -19.77
CA ASP A 80 -25.73 12.52 -20.74
C ASP A 80 -24.26 12.70 -21.10
N ARG A 81 -23.81 13.96 -21.25
CA ARG A 81 -22.40 14.28 -21.47
C ARG A 81 -21.52 13.87 -20.30
N ILE A 82 -21.95 14.11 -19.05
CA ILE A 82 -21.23 13.67 -17.85
C ILE A 82 -21.12 12.13 -17.82
N HIS A 83 -22.22 11.41 -18.06
CA HIS A 83 -22.21 9.95 -18.11
C HIS A 83 -21.27 9.41 -19.20
N SER A 84 -21.21 10.05 -20.36
CA SER A 84 -20.28 9.67 -21.43
C SER A 84 -18.82 9.79 -20.99
N VAL A 85 -18.46 10.90 -20.33
CA VAL A 85 -17.10 11.11 -19.83
C VAL A 85 -16.74 10.08 -18.76
N LEU A 86 -17.67 9.78 -17.84
CA LEU A 86 -17.45 8.77 -16.81
C LEU A 86 -17.22 7.39 -17.43
N LYS A 87 -18.03 7.00 -18.40
CA LYS A 87 -17.87 5.73 -19.11
C LYS A 87 -16.53 5.63 -19.87
N GLU A 88 -16.09 6.73 -20.47
CA GLU A 88 -14.78 6.78 -21.11
C GLU A 88 -13.64 6.66 -20.08
N SER A 89 -13.76 7.35 -18.94
CA SER A 89 -12.78 7.28 -17.86
C SER A 89 -12.65 5.87 -17.28
N GLU A 90 -13.77 5.17 -17.07
CA GLU A 90 -13.81 3.79 -16.58
C GLU A 90 -13.10 2.85 -17.57
N LYS A 91 -13.33 3.02 -18.87
CA LYS A 91 -12.64 2.24 -19.92
C LYS A 91 -11.14 2.50 -19.94
N VAL A 92 -10.69 3.72 -19.63
CA VAL A 92 -9.26 4.03 -19.52
C VAL A 92 -8.67 3.40 -18.26
N LEU A 93 -9.38 3.46 -17.13
CA LEU A 93 -8.97 2.82 -15.88
C LEU A 93 -8.79 1.31 -16.04
N GLU A 94 -9.77 0.62 -16.65
CA GLU A 94 -9.67 -0.83 -16.90
C GLU A 94 -8.43 -1.20 -17.74
N LYS A 95 -8.07 -0.35 -18.72
CA LYS A 95 -6.85 -0.57 -19.52
C LYS A 95 -5.58 -0.31 -18.73
N LEU A 96 -5.59 0.66 -17.82
CA LEU A 96 -4.43 0.96 -16.97
C LEU A 96 -4.22 -0.14 -15.95
N GLU A 97 -5.28 -0.62 -15.31
CA GLU A 97 -5.23 -1.73 -14.35
C GLU A 97 -4.64 -2.99 -14.99
N LYS A 98 -5.09 -3.35 -16.20
CA LYS A 98 -4.51 -4.49 -16.95
C LYS A 98 -3.02 -4.30 -17.27
N LYS A 99 -2.60 -3.07 -17.57
CA LYS A 99 -1.18 -2.77 -17.82
C LYS A 99 -0.35 -2.82 -16.55
N GLU A 100 -0.90 -2.34 -15.44
CA GLU A 100 -0.27 -2.39 -14.13
C GLU A 100 -0.06 -3.84 -13.70
N GLU A 101 -1.08 -4.69 -13.80
CA GLU A 101 -1.00 -6.12 -13.47
C GLU A 101 0.08 -6.81 -14.30
N SER A 102 0.06 -6.63 -15.63
CA SER A 102 1.09 -7.18 -16.53
C SER A 102 2.50 -6.69 -16.19
N MET A 103 2.66 -5.41 -15.85
CA MET A 103 3.94 -4.85 -15.46
C MET A 103 4.42 -5.41 -14.12
N LEU A 104 3.52 -5.60 -13.16
CA LEU A 104 3.83 -6.14 -11.84
C LEU A 104 4.27 -7.61 -11.95
N GLU A 105 3.61 -8.41 -12.77
CA GLU A 105 4.04 -9.78 -13.08
C GLU A 105 5.45 -9.80 -13.69
N ASP A 106 5.69 -8.93 -14.68
CA ASP A 106 6.99 -8.83 -15.36
C ASP A 106 8.12 -8.42 -14.41
N VAL A 107 7.89 -7.41 -13.56
CA VAL A 107 8.86 -6.95 -12.56
C VAL A 107 9.12 -8.05 -11.55
N THR A 108 8.06 -8.71 -11.05
CA THR A 108 8.19 -9.81 -10.09
C THR A 108 8.99 -10.97 -10.68
N ARG A 109 8.71 -11.35 -11.93
CA ARG A 109 9.45 -12.40 -12.64
C ARG A 109 10.92 -12.02 -12.80
N ARG A 110 11.22 -10.80 -13.25
CA ARG A 110 12.59 -10.31 -13.44
C ARG A 110 13.36 -10.20 -12.12
N ALA A 111 12.70 -9.74 -11.05
CA ALA A 111 13.32 -9.66 -9.73
C ALA A 111 13.70 -11.04 -9.20
N LYS A 112 12.82 -12.05 -9.36
CA LYS A 112 13.14 -13.45 -9.03
C LYS A 112 14.30 -13.98 -9.87
N ASP A 113 14.25 -13.78 -11.18
CA ASP A 113 15.30 -14.23 -12.09
C ASP A 113 16.67 -13.62 -11.75
N LEU A 114 16.71 -12.31 -11.48
CA LEU A 114 17.92 -11.62 -11.05
C LEU A 114 18.43 -12.15 -9.71
N HIS A 115 17.55 -12.34 -8.75
CA HIS A 115 17.90 -12.90 -7.45
C HIS A 115 18.51 -14.30 -7.60
N ASP A 116 17.90 -15.16 -8.40
CA ASP A 116 18.33 -16.55 -8.58
C ASP A 116 19.64 -16.68 -9.36
N LYS A 117 19.91 -15.76 -10.29
CA LYS A 117 21.11 -15.77 -11.13
C LYS A 117 22.31 -15.07 -10.49
N GLU A 118 22.10 -13.87 -9.95
CA GLU A 118 23.20 -13.00 -9.54
C GLU A 118 23.37 -12.91 -8.02
N PHE A 119 22.29 -13.06 -7.27
CA PHE A 119 22.31 -12.85 -5.81
C PHE A 119 22.10 -14.13 -5.00
N LYS A 120 21.98 -15.28 -5.66
CA LYS A 120 21.87 -16.55 -4.96
C LYS A 120 23.22 -16.86 -4.32
N ALA A 121 23.25 -16.79 -2.98
CA ALA A 121 24.39 -17.27 -2.22
C ALA A 121 24.72 -18.71 -2.71
N PRO A 122 26.01 -19.05 -2.87
CA PRO A 122 26.41 -20.42 -3.18
C PRO A 122 25.64 -21.37 -2.26
N ASN A 123 24.98 -22.39 -2.85
CA ASN A 123 24.09 -23.26 -2.09
C ASN A 123 24.75 -23.63 -0.77
N PRO A 124 24.08 -23.40 0.38
CA PRO A 124 24.69 -23.67 1.67
C PRO A 124 25.12 -25.13 1.66
N LYS A 125 26.36 -25.39 2.09
CA LYS A 125 26.87 -26.76 2.19
C LYS A 125 25.83 -27.59 2.96
N PRO A 126 25.48 -28.80 2.49
CA PRO A 126 24.48 -29.62 3.15
C PRO A 126 24.89 -29.78 4.62
N VAL A 127 23.95 -29.56 5.53
CA VAL A 127 24.23 -29.67 6.96
C VAL A 127 24.69 -31.10 7.23
N PRO A 128 25.93 -31.31 7.71
CA PRO A 128 26.42 -32.64 7.97
C PRO A 128 25.58 -33.30 9.07
N CYS A 129 25.41 -34.62 8.97
CA CYS A 129 24.74 -35.45 9.98
C CYS A 129 23.23 -35.18 10.15
N LEU A 130 22.56 -34.70 9.10
CA LEU A 130 21.12 -34.43 9.11
C LEU A 130 20.28 -35.67 9.43
N VAL A 131 20.67 -36.84 8.90
CA VAL A 131 19.95 -38.10 9.09
C VAL A 131 20.02 -38.54 10.55
N GLU A 132 21.23 -38.60 11.11
CA GLU A 132 21.48 -39.01 12.48
C GLU A 132 20.88 -38.01 13.48
N LYS A 133 20.94 -36.70 13.18
CA LYS A 133 20.28 -35.66 13.96
C LYS A 133 18.77 -35.90 14.04
N ASN A 134 18.12 -36.10 12.89
CA ASN A 134 16.67 -36.28 12.84
C ASN A 134 16.25 -37.57 13.55
N ALA A 135 17.00 -38.67 13.35
CA ALA A 135 16.73 -39.92 14.06
C ALA A 135 16.82 -39.75 15.59
N CYS A 136 17.84 -39.02 16.06
CA CYS A 136 18.00 -38.70 17.49
C CYS A 136 16.84 -37.86 18.03
N LEU A 137 16.41 -36.82 17.32
CA LEU A 137 15.27 -35.99 17.70
C LEU A 137 13.96 -36.79 17.74
N ASN A 138 13.67 -37.55 16.69
CA ASN A 138 12.47 -38.35 16.60
C ASN A 138 12.39 -39.38 17.75
N CYS A 139 13.52 -39.99 18.12
CA CYS A 139 13.53 -40.92 19.26
C CYS A 139 13.17 -40.22 20.58
N TYR A 140 13.69 -39.01 20.81
CA TYR A 140 13.35 -38.25 22.02
C TYR A 140 11.89 -37.83 22.06
N GLU A 141 11.32 -37.44 20.91
CA GLU A 141 9.89 -37.13 20.79
C GLU A 141 9.02 -38.35 21.13
N GLU A 142 9.42 -39.55 20.73
CA GLU A 142 8.72 -40.80 21.04
C GLU A 142 8.96 -41.30 22.49
N ASN A 143 10.11 -40.97 23.09
CA ASN A 143 10.55 -41.52 24.38
C ASN A 143 10.76 -40.44 25.47
N LEU A 144 9.82 -39.49 25.61
CA LEU A 144 9.92 -38.36 26.55
C LEU A 144 10.20 -38.77 28.02
N LYS A 145 9.64 -39.90 28.46
CA LYS A 145 9.80 -40.40 29.84
C LYS A 145 11.06 -41.24 30.03
N GLU A 146 11.62 -41.77 28.95
CA GLU A 146 12.75 -42.69 28.97
C GLU A 146 13.83 -42.27 27.95
N PRO A 147 14.44 -41.08 28.13
CA PRO A 147 15.40 -40.52 27.17
C PRO A 147 16.64 -41.39 26.96
N LEU A 148 16.95 -42.28 27.92
CA LEU A 148 18.09 -43.20 27.81
C LEU A 148 17.91 -44.28 26.73
N LYS A 149 16.67 -44.56 26.28
CA LYS A 149 16.43 -45.48 25.16
C LYS A 149 17.04 -44.97 23.84
N CYS A 150 17.27 -43.67 23.73
CA CYS A 150 17.85 -43.03 22.54
C CYS A 150 19.39 -43.00 22.53
N ALA A 151 20.05 -43.62 23.51
CA ALA A 151 21.50 -43.54 23.68
C ALA A 151 22.31 -43.95 22.43
N GLN A 152 21.84 -44.97 21.69
CA GLN A 152 22.52 -45.41 20.47
C GLN A 152 22.48 -44.32 19.38
N LEU A 153 21.31 -43.72 19.15
CA LEU A 153 21.12 -42.66 18.15
C LEU A 153 21.89 -41.38 18.50
N VAL A 154 22.02 -41.09 19.80
CA VAL A 154 22.88 -40.00 20.29
C VAL A 154 24.35 -40.29 19.98
N ASN A 155 24.82 -41.52 20.18
CA ASN A 155 26.19 -41.89 19.87
C ASN A 155 26.46 -41.84 18.35
N ASP A 156 25.53 -42.33 17.54
CA ASP A 156 25.64 -42.29 16.07
C ASP A 156 25.72 -40.83 15.56
N PHE A 157 24.88 -39.94 16.09
CA PHE A 157 24.95 -38.51 15.81
C PHE A 157 26.27 -37.90 16.26
N ALA A 158 26.75 -38.25 17.46
CA ALA A 158 28.02 -37.74 17.98
C ALA A 158 29.21 -38.21 17.13
N GLU A 159 29.23 -39.46 16.68
CA GLU A 159 30.25 -39.99 15.78
C GLU A 159 30.23 -39.33 14.42
N CYS A 160 29.05 -39.14 13.83
CA CYS A 160 28.92 -38.36 12.60
C CYS A 160 29.46 -36.94 12.80
N ALA A 161 29.07 -36.24 13.87
CA ALA A 161 29.52 -34.87 14.14
C ALA A 161 31.03 -34.77 14.38
N ARG A 162 31.66 -35.82 14.95
CA ARG A 162 33.13 -35.90 15.07
C ARG A 162 33.80 -36.09 13.71
N ARG A 163 33.25 -36.96 12.85
CA ARG A 163 33.76 -37.18 11.49
C ARG A 163 33.63 -35.92 10.63
N ALA A 164 32.46 -35.29 10.64
CA ALA A 164 32.17 -34.06 9.91
C ALA A 164 33.12 -32.91 10.30
N ARG A 165 33.44 -32.75 11.59
CA ARG A 165 34.40 -31.75 12.08
C ARG A 165 35.83 -31.95 11.61
N ARG A 166 36.22 -33.19 11.29
CA ARG A 166 37.56 -33.52 10.79
C ARG A 166 37.68 -33.36 9.27
N SER A 167 36.55 -33.31 8.56
CA SER A 167 36.46 -33.18 7.10
C SER A 167 36.21 -31.75 6.61
N VAL A 168 36.17 -30.77 7.52
CA VAL A 168 36.05 -29.32 7.23
C VAL A 168 37.41 -28.68 7.43
#